data_AF-A0A561CDG3-F1
#
_entry.id   AF-A0A561CDG3-F1
#
_cell.length_a   1.000
_cell.length_b   1.000
_cell.length_c   1.000
_cell.angle_alpha   90.00
_cell.angle_beta   90.00
_cell.angle_gamma   90.00
#
_symmetry.space_group_name_H-M   'P 1'
#
loop_
_entity.id
_entity.type
_entity.pdbx_description
1 polymer ?
#
loop_
_entity_poly.entity_id
_entity_poly.type
_entity_poly.pdbx_seq_one_letter_code
_entity_poly.pdbx_strand_id
1 'polypeptide(L)' 'MIRNVIVVRDNEESVKKAIREILRSKHKGHEYALDLTRITDRERKREIMKQLTRF' A
#
# COMPACT_ATOMS: atom_id res chain seq x y z
N MET A 1 -9.54 -1.04 -15.67
CA MET A 1 -9.59 0.31 -15.05
C MET A 1 -9.34 0.11 -13.56
N ILE A 2 -8.17 0.50 -13.04
CA ILE A 2 -7.85 0.32 -11.61
C ILE A 2 -8.81 1.21 -10.83
N ARG A 3 -9.78 0.61 -10.13
CA ARG A 3 -10.90 1.36 -9.54
C ARG A 3 -10.54 2.02 -8.20
N ASN A 4 -9.46 1.59 -7.55
CA ASN A 4 -9.08 2.08 -6.24
C ASN A 4 -7.56 2.27 -6.12
N VAL A 5 -7.14 3.51 -5.81
CA VAL A 5 -5.75 3.86 -5.51
C VAL A 5 -5.63 4.09 -4.00
N ILE A 6 -4.70 3.40 -3.35
CA ILE A 6 -4.41 3.58 -1.92
C ILE A 6 -3.19 4.47 -1.80
N VAL A 7 -3.40 5.68 -1.27
CA VAL A 7 -2.30 6.59 -0.96
C VAL A 7 -1.65 6.18 0.36
N VAL A 8 -0.35 5.89 0.32
CA VAL A 8 0.43 5.48 1.49
C VAL A 8 1.35 6.62 1.90
N ARG A 9 1.20 7.05 3.15
CA ARG A 9 2.07 8.06 3.79
C ARG A 9 3.14 7.37 4.63
N ASP A 10 4.23 8.07 4.89
CA ASP A 10 5.32 7.60 5.76
C ASP A 10 4.94 7.71 7.25
N ASN A 11 3.90 6.98 7.64
CA ASN A 11 3.53 6.78 9.02
C ASN A 11 2.90 5.39 9.20
N GLU A 12 3.05 4.85 10.40
CA GLU A 12 2.67 3.47 10.70
C GLU A 12 1.16 3.22 10.52
N GLU A 13 0.32 4.19 10.87
CA GLU A 13 -1.14 4.09 10.73
C GLU A 13 -1.55 3.97 9.25
N SER A 14 -0.96 4.79 8.39
CA SER A 14 -1.23 4.75 6.94
C SER A 14 -0.78 3.43 6.33
N VAL A 15 0.35 2.88 6.76
CA VAL A 15 0.86 1.58 6.28
C VAL A 15 -0.07 0.45 6.73
N LYS A 16 -0.48 0.42 8.00
CA LYS A 16 -1.44 -0.58 8.52
C LYS A 16 -2.77 -0.53 7.79
N LYS A 17 -3.29 0.66 7.52
CA LYS A 17 -4.53 0.85 6.76
C LYS A 17 -4.40 0.31 5.33
N ALA A 18 -3.28 0.58 4.67
CA ALA A 18 -3.01 0.07 3.33
C ALA A 18 -2.95 -1.47 3.30
N ILE A 19 -2.26 -2.10 4.26
CA ILE A 19 -2.22 -3.56 4.40
C ILE A 19 -3.62 -4.15 4.54
N ARG A 20 -4.46 -3.55 5.40
CA ARG A 20 -5.84 -4.03 5.61
C ARG A 20 -6.67 -3.99 4.33
N GLU A 21 -6.54 -2.92 3.56
CA GLU A 21 -7.24 -2.79 2.29
C GLU A 21 -6.72 -3.77 1.24
N ILE A 22 -5.40 -4.01 1.15
CA ILE A 22 -4.82 -5.04 0.27
C ILE A 22 -5.40 -6.43 0.60
N LEU A 23 -5.40 -6.80 1.89
CA LEU A 23 -5.94 -8.09 2.33
C LEU A 23 -7.43 -8.24 2.01
N ARG A 24 -8.23 -7.19 2.27
CA ARG A 24 -9.66 -7.17 1.96
C ARG A 24 -9.94 -7.31 0.47
N SER A 25 -9.03 -6.80 -0.35
CA SER A 25 -9.16 -6.73 -1.80
C SER A 25 -8.75 -8.01 -2.50
N LYS A 26 -7.69 -8.66 -2.00
CA LYS A 26 -7.28 -10.00 -2.40
C LYS A 26 -8.43 -11.01 -2.24
N HIS A 27 -9.18 -10.90 -1.14
CA HIS A 27 -10.35 -11.75 -0.89
C HIS A 27 -11.50 -11.52 -1.88
N LYS A 28 -11.58 -10.33 -2.50
CA LYS A 28 -12.65 -9.94 -3.43
C LYS A 28 -12.24 -9.97 -4.91
N GLY A 29 -11.01 -10.36 -5.22
CA GLY A 29 -10.49 -10.40 -6.60
C GLY A 29 -10.36 -9.01 -7.25
N HIS A 30 -10.19 -7.95 -6.46
CA HIS A 30 -10.05 -6.59 -6.96
C HIS A 30 -8.58 -6.15 -7.04
N GLU A 31 -8.20 -5.51 -8.14
CA GLU A 31 -6.88 -4.90 -8.32
C GLU A 31 -6.82 -3.48 -7.71
N TYR A 32 -5.71 -3.17 -7.05
CA TYR A 32 -5.43 -1.88 -6.42
C TYR A 32 -4.07 -1.36 -6.86
N ALA A 33 -3.96 -0.05 -6.99
CA ALA A 33 -2.67 0.62 -7.12
C ALA A 33 -2.27 1.22 -5.77
N LEU A 34 -0.98 1.12 -5.43
CA LEU A 34 -0.39 1.73 -4.24
C LEU A 34 0.37 2.99 -4.66
N ASP A 35 -0.07 4.14 -4.17
CA ASP A 35 0.64 5.40 -4.36
C ASP A 35 1.62 5.62 -3.21
N LEU A 36 2.90 5.40 -3.51
CA LEU A 36 4.05 5.61 -2.63
C LEU A 36 4.80 6.91 -2.95
N THR A 37 4.23 7.82 -3.74
CA THR A 37 4.90 9.09 -4.12
C THR A 37 5.11 10.03 -2.93
N ARG A 38 4.33 9.86 -1.85
CA ARG A 38 4.40 10.65 -0.62
C ARG A 38 5.54 10.26 0.31
N ILE A 39 6.26 9.18 0.00
CA ILE A 39 7.44 8.73 0.77
C ILE A 39 8.67 9.18 -0.02
N THR A 40 9.36 10.20 0.49
CA THR A 40 10.54 10.79 -0.15
C THR A 40 11.81 9.98 0.08
N ASP A 41 11.89 9.29 1.22
CA ASP A 41 13.03 8.44 1.56
C ASP A 41 13.01 7.13 0.76
N ARG A 42 14.12 6.83 0.07
CA ARG A 42 14.22 5.65 -0.82
C ARG A 42 14.30 4.34 -0.05
N GLU A 43 14.98 4.29 1.09
CA GLU A 43 15.08 3.07 1.90
C GLU A 43 13.74 2.76 2.53
N ARG A 44 13.09 3.77 3.11
CA ARG A 44 11.78 3.67 3.73
C ARG A 44 10.71 3.22 2.73
N LYS A 45 10.72 3.80 1.52
CA LYS A 45 9.85 3.39 0.43
C LYS A 45 10.04 1.90 0.07
N ARG A 46 11.28 1.42 0.08
CA ARG A 46 11.60 0.01 -0.21
C ARG A 46 11.13 -0.91 0.91
N GLU A 47 11.30 -0.53 2.17
CA GLU A 47 10.78 -1.28 3.32
C GLU A 47 9.25 -1.39 3.29
N ILE A 48 8.56 -0.25 3.11
CA ILE A 48 7.10 -0.20 3.05
C ILE A 48 6.60 -1.03 1.87
N MET A 49 7.24 -0.94 0.71
CA MET A 49 6.89 -1.77 -0.45
C MET A 49 7.01 -3.26 -0.12
N LYS A 50 8.12 -3.71 0.49
CA LYS A 50 8.28 -5.13 0.91
C LYS A 50 7.17 -5.57 1.87
N GLN A 51 6.77 -4.72 2.80
CA GLN A 51 5.69 -5.02 3.73
C GLN A 51 4.35 -5.17 3.00
N LEU A 52 4.04 -4.26 2.07
CA LEU A 52 2.78 -4.25 1.34
C LEU A 52 2.67 -5.40 0.34
N THR A 53 3.77 -5.78 -0.33
CA THR A 53 3.79 -6.87 -1.32
C THR A 53 3.91 -8.27 -0.71
N ARG A 54 4.15 -8.37 0.60
CA ARG A 54 4.22 -9.67 1.29
C ARG A 54 2.86 -10.37 1.37
N PHE A 55 1.78 -9.60 1.29
CA PHE A 55 0.40 -10.05 1.46
C PHE A 55 -0.31 -10.15 0.12
#